data_AF-A0A7W1BA99-F1
#
_entry.id   AF-A0A7W1BA99-F1
#
_cell.length_a   1.000
_cell.length_b   1.000
_cell.length_c   1.000
_cell.angle_alpha   90.00
_cell.angle_beta   90.00
_cell.angle_gamma   90.00
#
_symmetry.space_group_name_H-M   'P 1'
#
loop_
_entity.id
_entity.type
_entity.pdbx_description
1 polymer ?
#
loop_
_entity_poly.entity_id
_entity_poly.type
_entity_poly.pdbx_seq_one_letter_code
_entity_poly.pdbx_strand_id
1 'polypeptide(L)'
;VLGYEGARAGLATALAGQMETSFFPVSLRDMPSAISIEELKEMEFSIGSVKVQARFVNHPGICVGYRLTTTNGSIAFLPDNEPYDALKLSGAQADKSKEAEARAYAADARRKLVEFLRGIDILIIDAQYTDEEYAEKVGWGHGSLSSVVSLAIDAEVRKLFLFHHDPNHDDKMIDSMVEGARMLVLESGQPIEVEAAREGAEVWLGARAVKPA
;
A
#
# COMPACT_ATOMS: atom_id res chain seq x y z
N VAL A 1 -17.35 6.30 -7.04
CA VAL A 1 -15.99 6.51 -6.51
C VAL A 1 -16.11 6.81 -5.04
N LEU A 2 -15.53 5.95 -4.21
CA LEU A 2 -15.44 6.15 -2.76
C LEU A 2 -13.98 6.51 -2.45
N GLY A 3 -13.76 7.52 -1.63
CA GLY A 3 -12.42 7.91 -1.21
C GLY A 3 -12.47 8.95 -0.11
N TYR A 4 -11.34 9.49 0.29
CA TYR A 4 -11.24 10.47 1.39
C TYR A 4 -10.99 11.87 0.84
N GLU A 5 -11.28 12.88 1.67
CA GLU A 5 -10.96 14.28 1.34
C GLU A 5 -9.45 14.42 1.08
N GLY A 6 -9.11 15.12 0.00
CA GLY A 6 -7.73 15.32 -0.40
C GLY A 6 -7.04 16.43 0.40
N ALA A 7 -5.70 16.44 0.39
CA ALA A 7 -4.92 17.37 1.20
C ALA A 7 -5.13 18.86 0.86
N ARG A 8 -5.58 19.19 -0.36
CA ARG A 8 -5.76 20.57 -0.85
C ARG A 8 -7.18 20.89 -1.30
N ALA A 9 -7.94 19.88 -1.70
CA ALA A 9 -9.29 20.01 -2.22
C ALA A 9 -10.03 18.69 -2.01
N GLY A 10 -11.37 18.77 -2.00
CA GLY A 10 -12.22 17.57 -1.97
C GLY A 10 -11.98 16.64 -3.16
N LEU A 11 -12.28 15.36 -2.97
CA LEU A 11 -12.05 14.28 -3.92
C LEU A 11 -12.68 14.57 -5.29
N ALA A 12 -13.92 15.07 -5.31
CA ALA A 12 -14.61 15.40 -6.55
C ALA A 12 -13.89 16.51 -7.34
N THR A 13 -13.40 17.53 -6.64
CA THR A 13 -12.63 18.63 -7.24
C THR A 13 -11.28 18.14 -7.73
N ALA A 14 -10.59 17.30 -6.95
CA ALA A 14 -9.30 16.74 -7.33
C ALA A 14 -9.39 15.88 -8.60
N LEU A 15 -10.42 15.02 -8.71
CA LEU A 15 -10.66 14.19 -9.89
C LEU A 15 -11.08 15.03 -11.10
N ALA A 16 -11.97 16.01 -10.91
CA ALA A 16 -12.40 16.90 -12.00
C ALA A 16 -11.25 17.75 -12.54
N GLY A 17 -10.34 18.20 -11.66
CA GLY A 17 -9.17 19.02 -12.01
C GLY A 17 -8.21 18.33 -12.99
N GLN A 18 -8.01 17.01 -12.85
CA GLN A 18 -7.19 16.22 -13.78
C GLN A 18 -7.78 16.15 -15.20
N MET A 19 -9.09 16.41 -15.31
CA MET A 19 -9.85 16.38 -16.55
C MET A 19 -10.18 17.79 -17.07
N GLU A 20 -9.51 18.83 -16.56
CA GLU A 20 -9.67 20.17 -17.10
C GLU A 20 -9.07 20.30 -18.50
N THR A 21 -9.65 21.18 -19.31
CA THR A 21 -9.31 21.39 -20.72
C THR A 21 -7.82 21.68 -20.96
N SER A 22 -7.13 22.24 -19.98
CA SER A 22 -5.68 22.49 -20.03
C SER A 22 -4.85 21.20 -20.11
N PHE A 23 -5.36 20.07 -19.62
CA PHE A 23 -4.66 18.79 -19.56
C PHE A 23 -5.36 17.69 -20.37
N PHE A 24 -6.70 17.74 -20.45
CA PHE A 24 -7.50 16.72 -21.08
C PHE A 24 -8.75 17.32 -21.77
N PRO A 25 -9.07 16.94 -23.01
CA PRO A 25 -10.10 17.62 -23.79
C PRO A 25 -11.56 17.26 -23.39
N VAL A 26 -11.75 16.33 -22.48
CA VAL A 26 -13.07 15.83 -22.04
C VAL A 26 -13.21 16.09 -20.55
N SER A 27 -14.26 16.78 -20.11
CA SER A 27 -14.48 17.01 -18.68
C SER A 27 -15.08 15.77 -18.01
N LEU A 28 -14.95 15.68 -16.69
CA LEU A 28 -15.55 14.58 -15.92
C LEU A 28 -17.08 14.48 -16.11
N ARG A 29 -17.76 15.59 -16.43
CA ARG A 29 -19.21 15.63 -16.66
C ARG A 29 -19.63 15.09 -18.02
N ASP A 30 -18.71 15.09 -18.98
CA ASP A 30 -18.96 14.63 -20.36
C ASP A 30 -18.73 13.12 -20.51
N MET A 31 -18.25 12.45 -19.45
CA MET A 31 -18.05 11.01 -19.44
C MET A 31 -19.40 10.28 -19.56
N PRO A 32 -19.52 9.26 -20.43
CA PRO A 32 -20.78 8.56 -20.69
C PRO A 32 -21.13 7.54 -19.59
N SER A 33 -20.95 7.88 -18.32
CA SER A 33 -21.23 7.01 -17.18
C SER A 33 -21.86 7.77 -16.01
N ALA A 34 -22.61 7.05 -15.16
CA ALA A 34 -23.17 7.59 -13.93
C ALA A 34 -22.07 7.63 -12.84
N ILE A 35 -21.33 8.74 -12.78
CA ILE A 35 -20.25 8.93 -11.81
C ILE A 35 -20.83 9.54 -10.53
N SER A 36 -20.94 8.73 -9.47
CA SER A 36 -21.12 9.23 -8.10
C SER A 36 -19.76 9.29 -7.40
N ILE A 37 -19.46 10.40 -6.73
CA ILE A 37 -18.24 10.59 -5.93
C ILE A 37 -18.68 10.87 -4.50
N GLU A 38 -18.20 10.06 -3.57
CA GLU A 38 -18.54 10.17 -2.15
C GLU A 38 -17.27 10.16 -1.31
N GLU A 39 -17.16 11.18 -0.46
CA GLU A 39 -16.10 11.30 0.52
C GLU A 39 -16.48 10.55 1.79
N LEU A 40 -15.69 9.53 2.09
CA LEU A 40 -15.83 8.69 3.26
C LEU A 40 -15.42 9.46 4.51
N LYS A 41 -16.24 9.35 5.55
CA LYS A 41 -15.97 9.90 6.89
C LYS A 41 -15.59 8.83 7.90
N GLU A 42 -15.92 7.59 7.58
CA GLU A 42 -15.70 6.42 8.42
C GLU A 42 -14.54 5.60 7.86
N MET A 43 -13.83 4.92 8.75
CA MET A 43 -12.75 3.99 8.38
C MET A 43 -13.26 2.56 8.22
N GLU A 44 -14.52 2.29 8.53
CA GLU A 44 -15.12 0.98 8.37
C GLU A 44 -16.49 1.13 7.71
N PHE A 45 -16.72 0.38 6.64
CA PHE A 45 -17.98 0.43 5.88
C PHE A 45 -18.17 -0.88 5.11
N SER A 46 -19.26 -0.98 4.34
CA SER A 46 -19.52 -2.14 3.49
C SER A 46 -19.92 -1.73 2.09
N ILE A 47 -19.40 -2.45 1.10
CA ILE A 47 -19.82 -2.36 -0.31
C ILE A 47 -20.50 -3.68 -0.65
N GLY A 48 -21.84 -3.69 -0.62
CA GLY A 48 -22.60 -4.94 -0.72
C GLY A 48 -22.23 -5.89 0.42
N SER A 49 -21.76 -7.10 0.08
CA SER A 49 -21.30 -8.10 1.06
C SER A 49 -19.84 -7.97 1.46
N VAL A 50 -19.09 -7.03 0.88
CA VAL A 50 -17.66 -6.83 1.16
C VAL A 50 -17.53 -5.87 2.32
N LYS A 51 -16.90 -6.32 3.41
CA LYS A 51 -16.52 -5.43 4.52
C LYS A 51 -15.22 -4.74 4.17
N VAL A 52 -15.17 -3.43 4.33
CA VAL A 52 -13.99 -2.61 4.03
C VAL A 52 -13.55 -1.92 5.31
N GLN A 53 -12.27 -2.07 5.64
CA GLN A 53 -11.59 -1.27 6.65
C GLN A 53 -10.53 -0.45 5.92
N ALA A 54 -10.49 0.83 6.18
CA ALA A 54 -9.54 1.76 5.61
C ALA A 54 -8.58 2.25 6.69
N ARG A 55 -7.38 2.66 6.29
CA ARG A 55 -6.36 3.15 7.19
C ARG A 55 -5.49 4.17 6.49
N PHE A 56 -5.27 5.32 7.12
CA PHE A 56 -4.25 6.26 6.65
C PHE A 56 -2.87 5.59 6.65
N VAL A 57 -2.19 5.71 5.52
CA VAL A 57 -0.82 5.21 5.31
C VAL A 57 0.14 6.38 5.16
N ASN A 58 1.44 6.09 5.19
CA ASN A 58 2.46 7.14 5.22
C ASN A 58 2.82 7.58 3.79
N HIS A 59 2.33 8.73 3.36
CA HIS A 59 2.68 9.31 2.06
C HIS A 59 2.62 10.84 2.16
N PRO A 60 3.43 11.61 1.40
CA PRO A 60 3.23 13.04 1.25
C PRO A 60 1.78 13.36 0.86
N GLY A 61 1.06 14.05 1.75
CA GLY A 61 -0.37 14.32 1.59
C GLY A 61 -1.26 13.31 2.32
N ILE A 62 -2.40 12.96 1.72
CA ILE A 62 -3.37 12.03 2.30
C ILE A 62 -3.39 10.79 1.41
N CYS A 63 -3.04 9.64 1.98
CA CYS A 63 -3.14 8.34 1.33
C CYS A 63 -3.78 7.33 2.28
N VAL A 64 -4.53 6.38 1.70
CA VAL A 64 -5.31 5.40 2.44
C VAL A 64 -5.11 4.02 1.84
N GLY A 65 -4.76 3.06 2.70
CA GLY A 65 -4.78 1.64 2.38
C GLY A 65 -6.12 1.00 2.79
N TYR A 66 -6.51 -0.05 2.09
CA TYR A 66 -7.80 -0.73 2.29
C TYR A 66 -7.60 -2.20 2.59
N ARG A 67 -8.35 -2.73 3.55
CA ARG A 67 -8.52 -4.16 3.84
C ARG A 67 -9.95 -4.53 3.48
N LEU A 68 -10.10 -5.44 2.54
CA LEU A 68 -11.35 -5.97 2.04
C LEU A 68 -11.52 -7.39 2.57
N THR A 69 -12.64 -7.66 3.23
CA THR A 69 -12.97 -8.98 3.76
C THR A 69 -14.24 -9.51 3.11
N THR A 70 -14.14 -10.73 2.59
CA THR A 70 -15.24 -11.47 1.94
C THR A 70 -15.41 -12.83 2.63
N THR A 71 -16.42 -13.60 2.21
CA THR A 71 -16.57 -15.00 2.67
C THR A 71 -15.46 -15.93 2.18
N ASN A 72 -14.76 -15.59 1.10
CA ASN A 72 -13.74 -16.44 0.48
C ASN A 72 -12.33 -16.10 0.96
N GLY A 73 -12.14 -14.97 1.63
CA GLY A 73 -10.84 -14.52 2.11
C GLY A 73 -10.76 -13.00 2.21
N SER A 74 -9.54 -12.51 2.30
CA SER A 74 -9.23 -11.11 2.54
C SER A 74 -8.12 -10.58 1.64
N ILE A 75 -8.26 -9.33 1.20
CA ILE A 75 -7.31 -8.63 0.35
C ILE A 75 -6.97 -7.30 1.01
N ALA A 76 -5.69 -6.94 1.03
CA ALA A 76 -5.25 -5.60 1.39
C ALA A 76 -4.63 -4.92 0.17
N PHE A 77 -5.01 -3.67 -0.08
CA PHE A 77 -4.43 -2.81 -1.10
C PHE A 77 -3.83 -1.58 -0.42
N LEU A 78 -2.50 -1.51 -0.40
CA LEU A 78 -1.74 -0.39 0.09
C LEU A 78 -1.04 0.23 -1.11
N PRO A 79 -1.57 1.31 -1.71
CA PRO A 79 -0.85 2.03 -2.76
C PRO A 79 0.35 2.75 -2.13
N ASP A 80 0.67 3.95 -2.60
CA ASP A 80 1.83 4.73 -2.16
C ASP A 80 1.91 4.77 -0.62
N ASN A 81 2.96 4.13 -0.08
CA ASN A 81 3.20 4.01 1.35
C ASN A 81 4.69 3.87 1.64
N GLU A 82 5.19 4.71 2.53
CA GLU A 82 6.57 4.71 3.00
C GLU A 82 6.70 4.13 4.42
N PRO A 83 7.72 3.30 4.71
CA PRO A 83 8.03 2.88 6.08
C PRO A 83 8.24 4.07 7.03
N TYR A 84 7.58 4.05 8.19
CA TYR A 84 7.72 5.13 9.19
C TYR A 84 9.13 5.22 9.79
N ASP A 85 9.86 4.10 9.81
CA ASP A 85 11.11 3.91 10.53
C ASP A 85 12.22 4.80 9.94
N ALA A 86 12.45 4.70 8.63
CA ALA A 86 13.47 5.46 7.93
C ALA A 86 13.14 6.96 7.89
N LEU A 87 11.88 7.33 7.65
CA LEU A 87 11.43 8.72 7.56
C LEU A 87 11.59 9.50 8.88
N LYS A 88 11.21 8.88 10.00
CA LYS A 88 11.28 9.58 11.30
C LYS A 88 12.71 9.62 11.83
N LEU A 89 13.54 8.63 11.50
CA LEU A 89 14.95 8.61 11.87
C LEU A 89 15.79 9.64 11.08
N SER A 90 15.55 9.82 9.79
CA SER A 90 16.25 10.84 8.99
C SER A 90 15.97 12.26 9.50
N GLY A 91 14.73 12.57 9.89
CA GLY A 91 14.35 13.87 10.45
C GLY A 91 14.83 14.12 11.88
N ALA A 92 15.10 13.07 12.67
CA ALA A 92 15.50 13.19 14.07
C ALA A 92 17.03 13.22 14.30
N GLN A 93 17.85 12.99 13.26
CA GLN A 93 19.32 12.96 13.36
C GLN A 93 19.95 14.24 13.93
N ALA A 94 19.23 15.38 13.92
CA ALA A 94 19.72 16.65 14.45
C ALA A 94 19.55 16.80 15.98
N ASP A 95 18.72 15.97 16.64
CA ASP A 95 18.40 16.11 18.07
C ASP A 95 18.10 14.76 18.72
N LYS A 96 19.05 14.25 19.51
CA LYS A 96 18.94 12.97 20.23
C LYS A 96 17.73 12.89 21.17
N SER A 97 17.23 14.03 21.66
CA SER A 97 16.03 14.04 22.52
C SER A 97 14.75 13.71 21.73
N LYS A 98 14.73 14.07 20.43
CA LYS A 98 13.62 13.76 19.51
C LYS A 98 13.75 12.38 18.87
N GLU A 99 14.95 11.81 18.86
CA GLU A 99 15.20 10.48 18.27
C GLU A 99 14.42 9.37 18.98
N ALA A 100 14.38 9.38 20.32
CA ALA A 100 13.67 8.37 21.09
C ALA A 100 12.14 8.44 20.85
N GLU A 101 11.58 9.65 20.79
CA GLU A 101 10.17 9.88 20.49
C GLU A 101 9.84 9.46 19.05
N ALA A 102 10.69 9.84 18.09
CA ALA A 102 10.57 9.45 16.69
C ALA A 102 10.57 7.92 16.51
N ARG A 103 11.48 7.21 17.19
CA ARG A 103 11.53 5.74 17.21
C ARG A 103 10.27 5.13 17.82
N ALA A 104 9.80 5.66 18.95
CA ALA A 104 8.59 5.17 19.60
C ALA A 104 7.35 5.35 18.71
N TYR A 105 7.24 6.51 18.05
CA TYR A 105 6.17 6.77 17.09
C TYR A 105 6.24 5.82 15.90
N ALA A 106 7.42 5.65 15.28
CA ALA A 106 7.59 4.76 14.14
C ALA A 106 7.23 3.31 14.49
N ALA A 107 7.71 2.82 15.64
CA ALA A 107 7.38 1.49 16.14
C ALA A 107 5.87 1.31 16.40
N ASP A 108 5.20 2.32 16.95
CA ASP A 108 3.76 2.30 17.17
C ASP A 108 2.97 2.29 15.85
N ALA A 109 3.36 3.13 14.90
CA ALA A 109 2.74 3.20 13.58
C ALA A 109 2.93 1.89 12.81
N ARG A 110 4.15 1.33 12.82
CA ARG A 110 4.48 0.02 12.28
C ARG A 110 3.63 -1.09 12.89
N ARG A 111 3.54 -1.15 14.23
CA ARG A 111 2.73 -2.14 14.94
C ARG A 111 1.27 -2.10 14.51
N LYS A 112 0.68 -0.92 14.44
CA LYS A 112 -0.72 -0.76 14.03
C LYS A 112 -0.94 -1.11 12.55
N LEU A 113 0.05 -0.90 11.68
CA LEU A 113 -0.02 -1.32 10.28
C LEU A 113 0.07 -2.85 10.14
N VAL A 114 0.96 -3.48 10.91
CA VAL A 114 1.05 -4.93 11.02
C VAL A 114 -0.27 -5.53 11.53
N GLU A 115 -0.89 -4.95 12.56
CA GLU A 115 -2.20 -5.36 13.07
C GLU A 115 -3.29 -5.25 11.99
N PHE A 116 -3.29 -4.15 11.22
CA PHE A 116 -4.23 -3.94 10.12
C PHE A 116 -4.06 -5.00 9.02
N LEU A 117 -2.84 -5.45 8.74
CA LEU A 117 -2.53 -6.43 7.69
C LEU A 117 -2.54 -7.88 8.18
N ARG A 118 -2.68 -8.12 9.49
CA ARG A 118 -2.48 -9.43 10.09
C ARG A 118 -3.32 -10.52 9.40
N GLY A 119 -2.63 -11.57 8.95
CA GLY A 119 -3.21 -12.80 8.41
C GLY A 119 -4.01 -12.61 7.11
N ILE A 120 -3.71 -11.55 6.34
CA ILE A 120 -4.37 -11.29 5.06
C ILE A 120 -3.98 -12.35 4.03
N ASP A 121 -4.94 -12.75 3.18
CA ASP A 121 -4.67 -13.77 2.16
C ASP A 121 -3.88 -13.20 0.98
N ILE A 122 -4.15 -11.94 0.61
CA ILE A 122 -3.44 -11.23 -0.46
C ILE A 122 -3.11 -9.81 0.03
N LEU A 123 -1.84 -9.41 -0.06
CA LEU A 123 -1.39 -8.03 0.10
C LEU A 123 -0.87 -7.53 -1.25
N ILE A 124 -1.45 -6.46 -1.77
CA ILE A 124 -0.96 -5.71 -2.93
C ILE A 124 -0.40 -4.41 -2.37
N ILE A 125 0.90 -4.17 -2.54
CA ILE A 125 1.58 -3.06 -1.88
C ILE A 125 2.62 -2.39 -2.77
N ASP A 126 2.71 -1.06 -2.66
CA ASP A 126 3.83 -0.27 -3.20
C ASP A 126 5.18 -0.88 -2.81
N ALA A 127 6.02 -1.07 -3.81
CA ALA A 127 7.39 -1.57 -3.68
C ALA A 127 8.28 -0.88 -4.71
N GLN A 128 8.13 0.44 -4.85
CA GLN A 128 8.70 1.19 -5.97
C GLN A 128 10.23 1.11 -6.03
N TYR A 129 10.91 1.03 -4.89
CA TYR A 129 12.36 1.16 -4.83
C TYR A 129 13.07 -0.11 -4.36
N THR A 130 14.28 -0.31 -4.89
CA THR A 130 15.30 -1.11 -4.21
C THR A 130 15.73 -0.44 -2.90
N ASP A 131 16.42 -1.19 -2.05
CA ASP A 131 16.93 -0.64 -0.78
C ASP A 131 18.01 0.42 -1.02
N GLU A 132 18.83 0.25 -2.06
CA GLU A 132 19.85 1.22 -2.47
C GLU A 132 19.21 2.53 -2.97
N GLU A 133 18.19 2.43 -3.81
CA GLU A 133 17.45 3.58 -4.32
C GLU A 133 16.70 4.31 -3.22
N TYR A 134 16.13 3.58 -2.27
CA TYR A 134 15.36 4.17 -1.18
C TYR A 134 16.21 5.02 -0.25
N ALA A 135 17.49 4.68 -0.06
CA ALA A 135 18.40 5.45 0.80
C ALA A 135 18.48 6.94 0.40
N GLU A 136 18.33 7.25 -0.89
CA GLU A 136 18.33 8.62 -1.41
C GLU A 136 16.92 9.21 -1.58
N LYS A 137 15.87 8.42 -1.34
CA LYS A 137 14.46 8.76 -1.59
C LYS A 137 13.57 8.72 -0.34
N VAL A 138 14.17 8.68 0.85
CA VAL A 138 13.43 8.81 2.11
C VAL A 138 12.62 10.11 2.11
N GLY A 139 11.33 10.03 2.41
CA GLY A 139 10.35 11.11 2.40
C GLY A 139 9.58 11.28 1.10
N TRP A 140 9.85 10.46 0.09
CA TRP A 140 9.15 10.52 -1.19
C TRP A 140 7.80 9.78 -1.17
N GLY A 141 7.50 9.02 -0.11
CA GLY A 141 6.21 8.36 0.05
C GLY A 141 6.13 6.90 -0.41
N HIS A 142 7.23 6.32 -0.88
CA HIS A 142 7.25 4.94 -1.38
C HIS A 142 8.13 4.01 -0.54
N GLY A 143 7.89 2.72 -0.66
CA GLY A 143 8.57 1.67 0.09
C GLY A 143 9.78 1.09 -0.62
N SER A 144 10.71 0.56 0.19
CA SER A 144 11.82 -0.26 -0.30
C SER A 144 11.47 -1.75 -0.25
N LEU A 145 12.09 -2.55 -1.13
CA LEU A 145 11.88 -3.99 -1.20
C LEU A 145 11.96 -4.70 0.17
N SER A 146 13.05 -4.51 0.92
CA SER A 146 13.22 -5.20 2.20
C SER A 146 12.19 -4.78 3.25
N SER A 147 11.81 -3.50 3.27
CA SER A 147 10.84 -2.97 4.22
C SER A 147 9.43 -3.52 3.99
N VAL A 148 9.06 -3.69 2.71
CA VAL A 148 7.79 -4.26 2.26
C VAL A 148 7.73 -5.74 2.58
N VAL A 149 8.79 -6.49 2.29
CA VAL A 149 8.87 -7.93 2.60
C VAL A 149 8.83 -8.15 4.11
N SER A 150 9.58 -7.35 4.87
CA SER A 150 9.53 -7.36 6.33
C SER A 150 8.11 -7.10 6.85
N LEU A 151 7.35 -6.15 6.26
CA LEU A 151 5.94 -5.92 6.62
C LEU A 151 5.09 -7.16 6.39
N ALA A 152 5.26 -7.81 5.25
CA ALA A 152 4.50 -9.00 4.91
C ALA A 152 4.79 -10.16 5.87
N ILE A 153 6.06 -10.35 6.25
CA ILE A 153 6.52 -11.34 7.23
C ILE A 153 5.92 -11.04 8.61
N ASP A 154 6.05 -9.81 9.09
CA ASP A 154 5.54 -9.42 10.42
C ASP A 154 4.02 -9.55 10.51
N ALA A 155 3.30 -9.34 9.40
CA ALA A 155 1.86 -9.44 9.31
C ALA A 155 1.35 -10.84 8.95
N GLU A 156 2.22 -11.83 8.74
CA GLU A 156 1.83 -13.20 8.34
C GLU A 156 0.96 -13.20 7.07
N VAL A 157 1.35 -12.39 6.08
CA VAL A 157 0.71 -12.33 4.77
C VAL A 157 0.89 -13.67 4.06
N ARG A 158 -0.17 -14.19 3.43
CA ARG A 158 -0.05 -15.42 2.64
C ARG A 158 0.55 -15.19 1.26
N LYS A 159 0.07 -14.19 0.53
CA LYS A 159 0.56 -13.83 -0.81
C LYS A 159 0.82 -12.33 -0.92
N LEU A 160 2.04 -11.97 -1.29
CA LEU A 160 2.52 -10.61 -1.48
C LEU A 160 2.64 -10.32 -2.98
N PHE A 161 1.97 -9.26 -3.42
CA PHE A 161 2.14 -8.66 -4.74
C PHE A 161 2.88 -7.34 -4.62
N LEU A 162 4.08 -7.28 -5.20
CA LEU A 162 4.85 -6.06 -5.38
C LEU A 162 4.18 -5.22 -6.48
N PHE A 163 3.78 -3.99 -6.17
CA PHE A 163 3.05 -3.09 -7.05
C PHE A 163 3.73 -1.71 -7.08
N HIS A 164 3.27 -0.82 -7.97
CA HIS A 164 3.75 0.56 -8.09
C HIS A 164 5.26 0.64 -8.41
N HIS A 165 5.72 -0.23 -9.33
CA HIS A 165 7.11 -0.28 -9.77
C HIS A 165 7.57 1.07 -10.33
N ASP A 166 8.86 1.40 -10.17
CA ASP A 166 9.38 2.66 -10.70
C ASP A 166 9.25 2.69 -12.23
N PRO A 167 8.75 3.77 -12.85
CA PRO A 167 8.62 3.86 -14.30
C PRO A 167 9.94 3.72 -15.08
N ASN A 168 11.08 3.87 -14.41
CA ASN A 168 12.41 3.69 -15.01
C ASN A 168 12.95 2.26 -14.85
N HIS A 169 12.27 1.39 -14.09
CA HIS A 169 12.63 -0.02 -14.00
C HIS A 169 12.14 -0.77 -15.23
N ASP A 170 13.03 -1.53 -15.85
CA ASP A 170 12.67 -2.49 -16.89
C ASP A 170 12.26 -3.84 -16.29
N ASP A 171 11.77 -4.75 -17.13
CA ASP A 171 11.33 -6.08 -16.71
C ASP A 171 12.42 -6.85 -15.93
N LYS A 172 13.70 -6.68 -16.30
CA LYS A 172 14.81 -7.38 -15.63
C LYS A 172 15.03 -6.86 -14.22
N MET A 173 14.88 -5.56 -14.02
CA MET A 173 14.96 -4.95 -12.71
C MET A 173 13.82 -5.45 -11.82
N ILE A 174 12.58 -5.47 -12.33
CA ILE A 174 11.42 -5.99 -11.60
C ILE A 174 11.60 -7.47 -11.26
N ASP A 175 12.06 -8.30 -12.22
CA ASP A 175 12.36 -9.72 -11.98
C ASP A 175 13.41 -9.91 -10.88
N SER A 176 14.45 -9.07 -10.87
CA SER A 176 15.51 -9.09 -9.85
C SER A 176 14.96 -8.72 -8.47
N MET A 177 14.05 -7.74 -8.39
CA MET A 177 13.38 -7.37 -7.13
C MET A 177 12.47 -8.49 -6.63
N VAL A 178 11.72 -9.16 -7.51
CA VAL A 178 10.90 -10.32 -7.14
C VAL A 178 11.77 -11.45 -6.59
N GLU A 179 12.91 -11.73 -7.21
CA GLU A 179 13.84 -12.76 -6.72
C GLU A 179 14.44 -12.37 -5.36
N GLY A 180 14.86 -11.11 -5.20
CA GLY A 180 15.34 -10.59 -3.92
C GLY A 180 14.29 -10.73 -2.81
N ALA A 181 13.03 -10.41 -3.10
CA ALA A 181 11.94 -10.57 -2.13
C ALA A 181 11.68 -12.03 -1.76
N ARG A 182 11.75 -12.96 -2.73
CA ARG A 182 11.63 -14.41 -2.47
C ARG A 182 12.75 -14.92 -1.59
N MET A 183 13.98 -14.44 -1.78
CA MET A 183 15.11 -14.79 -0.93
C MET A 183 14.91 -14.31 0.51
N LEU A 184 14.48 -13.06 0.71
CA LEU A 184 14.17 -12.53 2.04
C LEU A 184 13.05 -13.32 2.74
N VAL A 185 12.01 -13.72 2.01
CA VAL A 185 10.96 -14.60 2.55
C VAL A 185 11.52 -15.98 2.92
N LEU A 186 12.35 -16.58 2.06
CA LEU A 186 12.96 -17.88 2.32
C LEU A 186 13.83 -17.85 3.60
N GLU A 187 14.63 -16.79 3.79
CA GLU A 187 15.45 -16.58 4.98
C GLU A 187 14.62 -16.44 6.26
N SER A 188 13.41 -15.88 6.16
CA SER A 188 12.48 -15.79 7.29
C SER A 188 11.85 -17.13 7.70
N GLY A 189 11.88 -18.13 6.80
CA GLY A 189 11.21 -19.42 6.98
C GLY A 189 9.68 -19.40 6.88
N GLN A 190 9.08 -18.25 6.53
CA GLN A 190 7.63 -18.14 6.34
C GLN A 190 7.21 -18.58 4.93
N PRO A 191 6.02 -19.21 4.76
CA PRO A 191 5.54 -19.70 3.48
C PRO A 191 4.79 -18.61 2.70
N ILE A 192 5.41 -17.43 2.50
CA ILE A 192 4.79 -16.32 1.77
C ILE A 192 5.05 -16.50 0.26
N GLU A 193 3.99 -16.49 -0.54
CA GLU A 193 4.13 -16.44 -2.00
C GLU A 193 4.40 -14.99 -2.42
N VAL A 194 5.43 -14.76 -3.27
CA VAL A 194 5.77 -13.41 -3.77
C VAL A 194 5.72 -13.36 -5.29
N GLU A 195 4.99 -12.36 -5.81
CA GLU A 195 4.86 -12.04 -7.23
C GLU A 195 4.93 -10.53 -7.47
N ALA A 196 5.29 -10.10 -8.68
CA ALA A 196 5.03 -8.74 -9.14
C ALA A 196 3.61 -8.65 -9.72
N ALA A 197 2.87 -7.62 -9.32
CA ALA A 197 1.65 -7.25 -10.01
C ALA A 197 1.99 -6.78 -11.44
N ARG A 198 1.13 -7.12 -12.40
CA ARG A 198 1.23 -6.74 -13.81
C ARG A 198 -0.14 -6.51 -14.41
N GLU A 199 -0.22 -5.65 -15.41
CA GLU A 199 -1.45 -5.34 -16.13
C GLU A 199 -2.07 -6.59 -16.74
N GLY A 200 -3.40 -6.69 -16.66
CA GLY A 200 -4.16 -7.82 -17.18
C GLY A 200 -4.04 -9.13 -16.38
N ALA A 201 -3.27 -9.16 -15.28
CA ALA A 201 -3.25 -10.33 -14.40
C ALA A 201 -4.56 -10.44 -13.60
N GLU A 202 -5.05 -11.67 -13.47
CA GLU A 202 -6.21 -12.01 -12.64
C GLU A 202 -5.79 -12.99 -11.54
N VAL A 203 -6.26 -12.74 -10.32
CA VAL A 203 -5.95 -13.57 -9.15
C VAL A 203 -7.25 -13.94 -8.46
N TRP A 204 -7.46 -15.24 -8.27
CA TRP A 204 -8.65 -15.76 -7.60
C TRP A 204 -8.40 -15.91 -6.10
N LEU A 205 -9.26 -15.28 -5.31
CA LEU A 205 -9.27 -15.45 -3.86
C LEU A 205 -9.89 -16.81 -3.51
N GLY A 206 -9.04 -17.81 -3.30
CA GLY A 206 -9.46 -19.17 -2.97
C GLY A 206 -9.88 -19.32 -1.50
N ALA A 207 -10.91 -20.14 -1.26
CA ALA A 207 -11.37 -20.46 0.09
C ALA A 207 -10.22 -21.03 0.96
N ARG A 208 -10.12 -20.59 2.22
CA ARG A 208 -9.21 -21.21 3.20
C ARG A 208 -9.49 -22.71 3.26
N ALA A 209 -8.47 -23.53 3.04
CA ALA A 209 -8.49 -24.88 3.57
C ALA A 209 -8.54 -24.75 5.10
N VAL A 210 -9.69 -25.04 5.69
CA VAL A 210 -9.81 -25.15 7.14
C VAL A 210 -8.84 -26.24 7.55
N LYS A 211 -7.77 -25.90 8.28
CA LYS A 211 -6.93 -26.92 8.91
C LYS A 211 -7.88 -27.73 9.81
N PRO A 212 -7.99 -29.06 9.64
CA PRO A 212 -8.76 -29.86 10.58
C PRO A 212 -8.14 -29.69 11.97
N ALA A 213 -9.01 -29.55 12.97
CA ALA A 213 -8.64 -29.41 14.38
C ALA A 213 -7.85 -30.61 14.89
#